data_AF-A0AA39HQW5-F1
#
_entry.id   AF-A0AA39HQW5-F1
#
_cell.length_a   1.000
_cell.length_b   1.000
_cell.length_c   1.000
_cell.angle_alpha   90.00
_cell.angle_beta   90.00
_cell.angle_gamma   90.00
#
_symmetry.space_group_name_H-M   'P 1'
#
loop_
_entity.id
_entity.type
_entity.pdbx_description
1 polymer ?
#
loop_
_entity_poly.entity_id
_entity_poly.type
_entity_poly.pdbx_seq_one_letter_code
_entity_poly.pdbx_strand_id
1 'polypeptide(L)'
;MGVRIDLTQEGLDHVEDTVQLLFVYIGMLKRIGPRRAPPRRQSSSEEKTCMRQTVLPLVKEVHNRLLNCSTTERDSSASVKTVLEQLIPRNMICFVVMKENSDLENLEREQYYGIEYRRTKLDAASLKRFGRALRRKSELFYLPEEDGKYSPRKLVLKTTKNGEIEKPHILTSDQFKRIWYLKNRRASRSFIEIHANLTLPAVASDSKSQVMAQLFAKCFEVELFAFSSPYSNLFKYQSISLSIKFLQDG
;
A
#
# COMPACT_ATOMS: atom_id res chain seq x y z
N MET A 1 11.57 5.11 9.98
CA MET A 1 10.25 4.46 9.77
C MET A 1 9.23 5.31 10.52
N GLY A 2 8.14 5.73 9.91
CA GLY A 2 7.15 6.62 10.52
C GLY A 2 5.75 6.33 9.97
N VAL A 3 4.71 6.69 10.73
CA VAL A 3 3.32 6.57 10.30
C VAL A 3 2.94 7.87 9.59
N ARG A 4 2.44 7.77 8.35
CA ARG A 4 1.93 8.90 7.57
C ARG A 4 0.44 8.69 7.39
N ILE A 5 -0.35 9.72 7.66
CA ILE A 5 -1.80 9.73 7.53
C ILE A 5 -2.13 11.00 6.77
N ASP A 6 -2.83 10.86 5.65
CA ASP A 6 -3.36 12.01 4.92
C ASP A 6 -4.65 12.45 5.60
N LEU A 7 -4.74 13.75 5.93
CA LEU A 7 -5.86 14.31 6.66
C LEU A 7 -6.83 15.00 5.70
N THR A 8 -8.12 14.88 5.99
CA THR A 8 -9.17 15.72 5.41
C THR A 8 -9.19 17.09 6.08
N GLN A 9 -9.99 18.03 5.56
CA GLN A 9 -10.21 19.32 6.22
C GLN A 9 -10.76 19.16 7.64
N GLU A 10 -11.71 18.24 7.86
CA GLU A 10 -12.20 17.91 9.21
C GLU A 10 -11.13 17.22 10.06
N GLY A 11 -10.32 16.33 9.45
CA GLY A 11 -9.24 15.65 10.15
C GLY A 11 -8.17 16.59 10.71
N LEU A 12 -8.08 17.81 10.18
CA LEU A 12 -7.20 18.85 10.67
C LEU A 12 -7.62 19.37 12.07
N ASP A 13 -8.91 19.63 12.26
CA ASP A 13 -9.43 20.07 13.55
C ASP A 13 -9.34 18.96 14.61
N HIS A 14 -9.21 17.71 14.15
CA HIS A 14 -9.19 16.49 14.95
C HIS A 14 -7.83 15.75 14.90
N VAL A 15 -6.72 16.46 14.73
CA VAL A 15 -5.37 15.86 14.71
C VAL A 15 -5.07 15.09 16.01
N GLU A 16 -5.38 15.69 17.17
CA GLU A 16 -5.16 15.01 18.46
C GLU A 16 -5.99 13.74 18.62
N ASP A 17 -7.23 13.75 18.12
CA ASP A 17 -8.12 12.59 18.14
C ASP A 17 -7.56 11.47 17.25
N THR A 18 -7.01 11.82 16.09
CA THR A 18 -6.36 10.89 15.16
C THR A 18 -5.13 10.24 15.80
N VAL A 19 -4.27 11.04 16.44
CA VAL A 19 -3.11 10.53 17.18
C VAL A 19 -3.55 9.67 18.38
N GLN A 20 -4.64 10.04 19.05
CA GLN A 20 -5.22 9.25 20.12
C GLN A 20 -5.66 7.86 19.60
N LEU A 21 -6.36 7.80 18.47
CA LEU A 21 -6.77 6.54 17.84
C LEU A 21 -5.57 5.65 17.46
N LEU A 22 -4.49 6.25 16.95
CA LEU A 22 -3.24 5.53 16.68
C LEU A 22 -2.69 4.86 17.96
N PHE A 23 -2.69 5.56 19.09
CA PHE A 23 -2.24 4.98 20.36
C PHE A 23 -3.19 3.92 20.93
N VAL A 24 -4.50 4.02 20.66
CA VAL A 24 -5.45 2.94 20.98
C VAL A 24 -5.09 1.67 20.20
N TYR A 25 -4.77 1.81 18.90
CA TYR A 25 -4.37 0.69 18.06
C TYR A 25 -3.04 0.08 18.51
N ILE A 26 -2.02 0.90 18.79
CA ILE A 26 -0.73 0.43 19.36
C ILE A 26 -0.97 -0.29 20.70
N GLY A 27 -1.86 0.23 21.54
CA GLY A 27 -2.27 -0.40 22.79
C GLY A 27 -2.89 -1.79 22.58
N MET A 28 -3.73 -1.93 21.55
CA MET A 28 -4.27 -3.24 21.12
C MET A 28 -3.14 -4.19 20.70
N LEU A 29 -2.21 -3.75 19.84
CA LEU A 29 -1.08 -4.57 19.39
C LEU A 29 -0.20 -5.03 20.56
N LYS A 30 0.06 -4.17 21.54
CA LYS A 30 0.82 -4.51 22.75
C LYS A 30 0.14 -5.60 23.58
N ARG A 31 -1.20 -5.57 23.69
CA ARG A 31 -1.98 -6.55 24.45
C ARG A 31 -2.05 -7.91 23.77
N ILE A 32 -2.23 -7.94 22.45
CA ILE A 32 -2.28 -9.19 21.69
C ILE A 32 -0.89 -9.80 21.58
N GLY A 33 0.14 -8.96 21.49
CA GLY A 33 1.52 -9.37 21.32
C GLY A 33 1.81 -9.84 19.89
N PRO A 34 3.08 -10.20 19.60
CA PRO A 34 3.46 -10.73 18.30
C PRO A 34 2.77 -12.07 18.06
N ARG A 35 1.87 -12.13 17.09
CA ARG A 35 1.39 -13.40 16.54
C ARG A 35 2.50 -14.03 15.71
N ARG A 36 2.61 -15.36 15.76
CA ARG A 36 3.42 -16.09 14.78
C ARG A 36 2.84 -15.75 13.42
N ALA A 37 3.65 -15.14 12.56
CA ALA A 37 3.28 -15.00 11.16
C ALA A 37 2.97 -16.41 10.65
N PRO A 38 1.86 -16.61 9.89
CA PRO A 38 1.73 -17.86 9.15
C PRO A 38 3.01 -18.04 8.33
N PRO A 39 3.57 -19.26 8.23
CA PRO A 39 4.81 -19.48 7.51
C PRO A 39 4.62 -18.86 6.12
N ARG A 40 5.31 -17.74 5.90
CA ARG A 40 5.28 -17.02 4.63
C ARG A 40 5.97 -17.97 3.68
N ARG A 41 5.17 -18.84 3.02
CA ARG A 41 5.66 -19.71 1.97
C ARG A 41 6.40 -18.77 1.05
N GLN A 42 7.71 -18.96 0.96
CA GLN A 42 8.58 -18.14 0.15
C GLN A 42 8.05 -18.25 -1.27
N SER A 43 7.15 -17.35 -1.67
CA SER A 43 7.11 -16.89 -3.03
C SER A 43 8.45 -16.18 -3.17
N SER A 44 9.46 -16.96 -3.57
CA SER A 44 10.80 -16.53 -3.98
C SER A 44 10.91 -15.02 -3.98
N SER A 45 11.62 -14.45 -3.00
CA SER A 45 12.05 -13.04 -3.02
C SER A 45 13.12 -12.85 -4.12
N GLU A 46 12.84 -13.37 -5.30
CA GLU A 46 13.62 -13.31 -6.53
C GLU A 46 12.77 -12.60 -7.58
N GLU A 47 12.16 -11.48 -7.23
CA GLU A 47 11.25 -10.82 -8.17
C GLU A 47 11.43 -9.31 -8.13
N LYS A 48 12.52 -8.87 -8.77
CA LYS A 48 12.56 -7.86 -9.86
C LYS A 48 13.94 -7.21 -9.95
N THR A 49 14.97 -7.98 -10.31
CA THR A 49 16.16 -7.36 -10.92
C THR A 49 15.96 -7.38 -12.43
N CYS A 50 15.15 -6.45 -12.93
CA CYS A 50 15.26 -6.09 -14.33
C CYS A 50 16.67 -5.52 -14.50
N MET A 51 17.56 -6.22 -15.20
CA MET A 51 18.98 -5.85 -15.40
C MET A 51 19.23 -4.46 -16.01
N ARG A 52 18.20 -3.65 -16.26
CA ARG A 52 18.32 -2.34 -16.92
C ARG A 52 18.33 -1.15 -15.96
N GLN A 53 18.19 -1.35 -14.66
CA GLN A 53 18.32 -0.27 -13.67
C GLN A 53 19.31 -0.65 -12.55
N THR A 54 20.55 -0.24 -12.79
CA THR A 54 21.46 0.38 -11.81
C THR A 54 22.22 -0.57 -10.87
N VAL A 55 23.56 -0.44 -10.87
CA VAL A 55 24.51 -1.13 -9.97
C VAL A 55 24.33 -0.72 -8.50
N LEU A 56 23.80 0.48 -8.25
CA LEU A 56 23.58 1.08 -6.92
C LEU A 56 22.64 0.28 -5.98
N PRO A 57 21.44 -0.15 -6.39
CA PRO A 57 20.60 -1.02 -5.55
C PRO A 57 21.28 -2.35 -5.26
N LEU A 58 22.09 -2.90 -6.18
CA LEU A 58 22.82 -4.15 -5.94
C LEU A 58 23.92 -3.96 -4.88
N VAL A 59 24.66 -2.86 -4.89
CA VAL A 59 25.66 -2.55 -3.86
C VAL A 59 25.01 -2.34 -2.50
N LYS A 60 23.85 -1.65 -2.45
CA LYS A 60 23.08 -1.51 -1.21
C LYS A 60 22.52 -2.85 -0.71
N GLU A 61 22.05 -3.70 -1.61
CA GLU A 61 21.57 -5.05 -1.31
C GLU A 61 22.71 -5.93 -0.80
N VAL A 62 23.88 -5.91 -1.45
CA VAL A 62 25.08 -6.66 -1.03
C VAL A 62 25.59 -6.17 0.31
N HIS A 63 25.65 -4.85 0.53
CA HIS A 63 26.02 -4.27 1.82
C HIS A 63 25.03 -4.68 2.93
N ASN A 64 23.73 -4.62 2.66
CA ASN A 64 22.70 -5.05 3.59
C ASN A 64 22.69 -6.56 3.83
N ARG A 65 23.03 -7.39 2.84
CA ARG A 65 23.14 -8.85 2.98
C ARG A 65 24.39 -9.29 3.72
N LEU A 66 25.51 -8.57 3.55
CA LEU A 66 26.74 -8.80 4.31
C LEU A 66 26.60 -8.39 5.78
N LEU A 67 25.83 -7.33 6.06
CA LEU A 67 25.52 -6.91 7.44
C LEU A 67 24.38 -7.73 8.07
N ASN A 68 23.38 -8.14 7.28
CA ASN A 68 22.24 -8.93 7.73
C ASN A 68 22.32 -10.33 7.12
N CYS A 69 23.16 -11.15 7.73
CA CYS A 69 23.26 -12.56 7.43
C CYS A 69 21.87 -13.22 7.48
N SER A 70 21.52 -13.83 6.36
CA SER A 70 20.38 -14.72 6.12
C SER A 70 20.00 -15.57 7.32
N THR A 71 18.78 -15.39 7.82
CA THR A 71 17.94 -16.44 8.45
C THR A 71 16.61 -15.81 8.81
N THR A 72 15.59 -16.06 7.99
CA THR A 72 14.17 -15.90 8.35
C THR A 72 13.73 -16.95 9.39
N GLU A 73 14.60 -17.23 10.38
CA GLU A 73 14.39 -18.25 11.42
C GLU A 73 14.75 -17.74 12.82
N ARG A 74 15.21 -16.49 12.98
CA ARG A 74 15.17 -15.90 14.32
C ARG A 74 13.72 -15.56 14.63
N ASP A 75 13.17 -16.21 15.64
CA ASP A 75 11.88 -15.89 16.27
C ASP A 75 11.79 -14.37 16.52
N SER A 76 11.30 -13.65 15.51
CA SER A 76 11.28 -12.19 15.44
C SER A 76 10.31 -11.58 16.46
N SER A 77 9.62 -12.43 17.23
CA SER A 77 8.71 -12.04 18.31
C SER A 77 9.41 -11.19 19.37
N ALA A 78 10.67 -11.49 19.71
CA ALA A 78 11.43 -10.72 20.71
C ALA A 78 11.73 -9.30 20.19
N SER A 79 12.26 -9.17 18.97
CA SER A 79 12.55 -7.88 18.36
C SER A 79 11.29 -7.04 18.13
N VAL A 80 10.18 -7.67 17.73
CA VAL A 80 8.89 -6.99 17.57
C VAL A 80 8.39 -6.46 18.92
N LYS A 81 8.51 -7.23 20.02
CA LYS A 81 8.17 -6.74 21.36
C LYS A 81 9.01 -5.54 21.77
N THR A 82 10.34 -5.60 21.55
CA THR A 82 11.23 -4.47 21.85
C THR A 82 10.84 -3.21 21.08
N VAL A 83 10.51 -3.32 19.80
CA VAL A 83 10.05 -2.18 19.00
C VAL A 83 8.69 -1.67 19.50
N LEU A 84 7.75 -2.56 19.77
CA LEU A 84 6.44 -2.18 20.31
C LEU A 84 6.59 -1.43 21.64
N GLU A 85 7.46 -1.87 22.54
CA GLU A 85 7.73 -1.21 23.82
C GLU A 85 8.18 0.25 23.64
N GLN A 86 8.97 0.55 22.60
CA GLN A 86 9.43 1.91 22.29
C GLN A 86 8.35 2.83 21.71
N LEU A 87 7.22 2.29 21.23
CA LEU A 87 6.08 3.08 20.73
C LEU A 87 5.25 3.64 21.89
N ILE A 88 5.75 4.72 22.49
CA ILE A 88 5.15 5.45 23.63
C ILE A 88 5.01 6.93 23.23
N PRO A 89 3.96 7.65 23.68
CA PRO A 89 3.78 9.08 23.42
C PRO A 89 5.00 9.95 23.73
N ARG A 90 5.81 9.57 24.72
CA ARG A 90 7.04 10.29 25.10
C ARG A 90 8.15 10.22 24.04
N ASN A 91 8.14 9.18 23.22
CA ASN A 91 9.13 8.95 22.17
C ASN A 91 8.58 9.36 20.78
N MET A 92 7.46 10.09 20.75
CA MET A 92 6.80 10.50 19.51
C MET A 92 7.32 11.85 19.03
N ILE A 93 7.53 11.95 17.72
CA ILE A 93 7.66 13.21 17.00
C ILE A 93 6.51 13.25 16.00
N CYS A 94 5.69 14.29 16.06
CA CYS A 94 4.55 14.48 15.17
C CYS A 94 4.84 15.67 14.25
N PHE A 95 4.58 15.48 12.95
CA PHE A 95 4.65 16.54 11.96
C PHE A 95 3.25 16.73 11.39
N VAL A 96 2.76 17.96 11.44
CA VAL A 96 1.52 18.37 10.78
C VAL A 96 1.92 19.31 9.65
N VAL A 97 1.68 18.89 8.42
CA VAL A 97 2.09 19.61 7.20
C VAL A 97 0.84 19.99 6.43
N MET A 98 0.65 21.29 6.24
CA MET A 98 -0.57 21.87 5.68
C MET A 98 -0.29 23.29 5.23
N LYS A 99 -1.11 23.78 4.30
CA LYS A 99 -0.90 25.11 3.71
C LYS A 99 -1.35 26.22 4.65
N GLU A 100 -2.40 26.00 5.43
CA GLU A 100 -2.97 26.97 6.37
C GLU A 100 -2.00 27.31 7.53
N ASN A 101 -0.94 26.50 7.73
CA ASN A 101 0.10 26.80 8.71
C ASN A 101 1.02 27.96 8.31
N SER A 102 0.92 28.48 7.08
CA SER A 102 1.68 29.68 6.65
C SER A 102 1.34 30.93 7.46
N ASP A 103 0.13 30.97 8.02
CA ASP A 103 -0.42 32.16 8.69
C ASP A 103 -0.09 32.16 10.19
N LEU A 104 0.63 31.15 10.68
CA LEU A 104 1.03 31.04 12.08
C LEU A 104 2.14 32.04 12.41
N GLU A 105 2.01 32.68 13.56
CA GLU A 105 3.07 33.56 14.09
C GLU A 105 4.26 32.76 14.63
N ASN A 106 5.46 33.36 14.56
CA ASN A 106 6.73 32.82 15.06
C ASN A 106 7.21 31.54 14.34
N LEU A 107 7.19 31.55 13.01
CA LEU A 107 7.79 30.49 12.19
C LEU A 107 9.32 30.62 12.16
N GLU A 108 9.99 29.50 12.41
CA GLU A 108 11.42 29.33 12.19
C GLU A 108 11.67 28.96 10.72
N ARG A 109 12.80 29.39 10.16
CA ARG A 109 13.23 29.01 8.81
C ARG A 109 14.39 28.05 8.86
N GLU A 110 14.25 26.94 8.15
CA GLU A 110 15.31 25.97 7.93
C GLU A 110 16.41 26.56 7.02
N GLN A 111 17.67 26.18 7.26
CA GLN A 111 18.86 26.81 6.66
C GLN A 111 19.01 26.56 5.16
N TYR A 112 18.70 25.36 4.67
CA TYR A 112 19.07 24.94 3.31
C TYR A 112 17.93 25.11 2.30
N TYR A 113 16.70 24.77 2.70
CA TYR A 113 15.54 24.80 1.83
C TYR A 113 14.58 25.95 2.16
N GLY A 114 14.87 26.74 3.20
CA GLY A 114 14.02 27.85 3.62
C GLY A 114 12.64 27.40 4.09
N ILE A 115 12.50 26.15 4.53
CA ILE A 115 11.22 25.59 4.97
C ILE A 115 10.80 26.30 6.26
N GLU A 116 9.59 26.85 6.25
CA GLU A 116 8.98 27.47 7.43
C GLU A 116 8.30 26.41 8.29
N TYR A 117 8.61 26.42 9.58
CA TYR A 117 8.02 25.49 10.52
C TYR A 117 7.94 26.09 11.92
N ARG A 118 7.10 25.51 12.76
CA ARG A 118 7.03 25.82 14.18
C ARG A 118 7.26 24.55 14.99
N ARG A 119 8.15 24.64 15.99
CA ARG A 119 8.35 23.55 16.96
C ARG A 119 7.63 23.91 18.26
N THR A 120 6.68 23.07 18.64
CA THR A 120 6.01 23.17 19.93
C THR A 120 6.26 21.90 20.73
N LYS A 121 6.51 22.06 22.03
CA LYS A 121 6.54 20.92 22.94
C LYS A 121 5.11 20.51 23.23
N LEU A 122 4.84 19.22 23.12
CA LEU A 122 3.53 18.68 23.46
C LEU A 122 3.22 18.92 24.95
N ASP A 123 2.02 19.39 25.23
CA ASP A 123 1.58 19.71 26.57
C ASP A 123 1.41 18.44 27.43
N ALA A 124 1.46 18.64 28.75
CA ALA A 124 1.35 17.52 29.70
C ALA A 124 -0.05 16.87 29.70
N ALA A 125 -1.10 17.59 29.31
CA ALA A 125 -2.45 17.04 29.27
C ALA A 125 -2.61 16.10 28.06
N SER A 126 -2.11 16.47 26.88
CA SER A 126 -2.10 15.60 25.69
C SER A 126 -1.23 14.36 25.88
N LEU A 127 -0.06 14.49 26.51
CA LEU A 127 0.76 13.32 26.85
C LEU A 127 0.01 12.34 27.78
N LYS A 128 -0.69 12.87 28.80
CA LYS A 128 -1.54 12.04 29.67
C LYS A 128 -2.70 11.40 28.91
N ARG A 129 -3.34 12.16 28.01
CA ARG A 129 -4.43 11.71 27.15
C ARG A 129 -4.00 10.54 26.26
N PHE A 130 -2.89 10.67 25.56
CA PHE A 130 -2.32 9.60 24.73
C PHE A 130 -1.84 8.40 25.57
N GLY A 131 -1.31 8.66 26.77
CA GLY A 131 -0.97 7.61 27.74
C GLY A 131 -2.19 6.80 28.19
N ARG A 132 -3.35 7.45 28.40
CA ARG A 132 -4.62 6.77 28.68
C ARG A 132 -5.11 5.98 27.46
N ALA A 133 -4.94 6.52 26.25
CA ALA A 133 -5.35 5.88 25.00
C ALA A 133 -4.70 4.51 24.78
N LEU A 134 -3.41 4.36 25.13
CA LEU A 134 -2.70 3.07 25.10
C LEU A 134 -3.39 1.97 25.95
N ARG A 135 -4.06 2.35 27.03
CA ARG A 135 -4.74 1.40 27.94
C ARG A 135 -6.19 1.14 27.53
N ARG A 136 -6.79 2.02 26.72
CA ARG A 136 -8.19 1.93 26.31
C ARG A 136 -8.41 0.67 25.46
N LYS A 137 -9.46 -0.09 25.77
CA LYS A 137 -9.97 -1.15 24.88
C LYS A 137 -10.97 -0.51 23.91
N SER A 138 -10.92 -0.93 22.66
CA SER A 138 -11.79 -0.42 21.60
C SER A 138 -12.26 -1.60 20.79
N GLU A 139 -13.56 -1.66 20.53
CA GLU A 139 -14.18 -2.68 19.67
C GLU A 139 -14.03 -2.33 18.18
N LEU A 140 -13.71 -1.06 17.88
CA LEU A 140 -13.52 -0.56 16.51
C LEU A 140 -12.28 -1.12 15.81
N PHE A 141 -11.28 -1.57 16.57
CA PHE A 141 -10.03 -2.09 16.01
C PHE A 141 -9.97 -3.59 16.23
N TYR A 142 -9.68 -4.31 15.15
CA TYR A 142 -9.46 -5.74 15.16
C TYR A 142 -8.20 -6.05 14.35
N LEU A 143 -7.60 -7.21 14.61
CA LEU A 143 -6.57 -7.72 13.72
C LEU A 143 -7.21 -8.25 12.44
N PRO A 144 -6.56 -8.10 11.29
CA PRO A 144 -6.99 -8.78 10.08
C PRO A 144 -7.24 -10.27 10.34
N GLU A 145 -8.28 -10.81 9.72
CA GLU A 145 -8.55 -12.25 9.75
C GLU A 145 -7.36 -13.02 9.18
N GLU A 146 -7.13 -14.25 9.66
CA GLU A 146 -6.02 -15.06 9.15
C GLU A 146 -6.27 -15.48 7.69
N ASP A 147 -5.30 -15.19 6.82
CA ASP A 147 -5.35 -15.32 5.36
C ASP A 147 -5.46 -16.78 4.87
N GLY A 148 -6.66 -17.37 4.96
CA GLY A 148 -6.93 -18.75 4.52
C GLY A 148 -7.83 -18.92 3.29
N LYS A 149 -8.66 -17.90 2.97
CA LYS A 149 -9.74 -18.02 1.98
C LYS A 149 -9.26 -17.88 0.53
N TYR A 150 -8.29 -17.01 0.26
CA TYR A 150 -7.82 -16.70 -1.10
C TYR A 150 -6.33 -16.97 -1.34
N SER A 151 -5.63 -17.49 -0.32
CA SER A 151 -4.26 -17.98 -0.47
C SER A 151 -4.23 -19.11 -1.50
N PRO A 152 -3.50 -18.97 -2.64
CA PRO A 152 -3.53 -19.96 -3.71
C PRO A 152 -2.95 -21.29 -3.22
N ARG A 153 -3.82 -22.29 -3.03
CA ARG A 153 -3.43 -23.62 -2.49
C ARG A 153 -2.73 -24.51 -3.50
N LYS A 154 -2.91 -24.26 -4.81
CA LYS A 154 -2.39 -25.09 -5.92
C LYS A 154 -1.81 -24.21 -7.01
N LEU A 155 -0.49 -24.04 -7.00
CA LEU A 155 0.27 -23.37 -8.06
C LEU A 155 0.72 -24.44 -9.08
N VAL A 156 -0.22 -24.97 -9.87
CA VAL A 156 0.09 -25.96 -10.91
C VAL A 156 0.17 -25.25 -12.26
N LEU A 157 1.32 -25.35 -12.92
CA LEU A 157 1.48 -24.88 -14.30
C LEU A 157 0.70 -25.80 -15.24
N LYS A 158 -0.26 -25.25 -15.98
CA LYS A 158 -0.97 -26.01 -17.02
C LYS A 158 0.00 -26.28 -18.17
N THR A 159 0.26 -27.54 -18.49
CA THR A 159 0.99 -27.94 -19.71
C THR A 159 0.09 -27.74 -20.93
N THR A 160 0.67 -27.30 -22.06
CA THR A 160 -0.10 -27.09 -23.31
C THR A 160 -0.09 -28.38 -24.13
N LYS A 161 -1.23 -28.74 -24.71
CA LYS A 161 -1.30 -29.69 -25.85
C LYS A 161 -1.51 -28.86 -27.13
N ASN A 162 -0.64 -29.06 -28.12
CA ASN A 162 -0.70 -28.62 -29.52
C ASN A 162 -0.46 -27.12 -29.85
N GLY A 163 0.36 -26.90 -30.89
CA GLY A 163 0.48 -25.68 -31.71
C GLY A 163 0.85 -24.39 -30.95
N GLU A 164 2.13 -24.19 -30.64
CA GLU A 164 2.58 -23.04 -29.85
C GLU A 164 2.51 -21.72 -30.64
N ILE A 165 1.60 -20.82 -30.24
CA ILE A 165 1.44 -19.49 -30.84
C ILE A 165 2.30 -18.49 -30.06
N GLU A 166 3.26 -17.85 -30.74
CA GLU A 166 4.25 -16.95 -30.12
C GLU A 166 3.71 -15.50 -29.92
N LYS A 167 2.61 -15.14 -30.59
CA LYS A 167 2.00 -13.81 -30.56
C LYS A 167 0.58 -13.85 -29.96
N PRO A 168 0.09 -12.74 -29.37
CA PRO A 168 -1.30 -12.66 -28.94
C PRO A 168 -2.24 -12.97 -30.11
N HIS A 169 -3.21 -13.84 -29.88
CA HIS A 169 -4.23 -14.17 -30.87
C HIS A 169 -5.62 -13.88 -30.30
N ILE A 170 -6.56 -13.62 -31.20
CA ILE A 170 -7.95 -13.35 -30.85
C ILE A 170 -8.67 -14.69 -30.63
N LEU A 171 -9.21 -14.89 -29.43
CA LEU A 171 -10.07 -16.05 -29.15
C LEU A 171 -11.51 -15.79 -29.59
N THR A 172 -11.97 -14.56 -29.41
CA THR A 172 -13.34 -14.16 -29.73
C THR A 172 -13.33 -12.68 -30.08
N SER A 173 -14.00 -12.35 -31.18
CA SER A 173 -14.32 -10.98 -31.57
C SER A 173 -15.81 -10.92 -31.88
N ASP A 174 -16.53 -10.12 -31.10
CA ASP A 174 -17.93 -9.81 -31.27
C ASP A 174 -18.10 -8.29 -31.23
N GLN A 175 -19.31 -7.78 -31.51
CA GLN A 175 -19.62 -6.35 -31.49
C GLN A 175 -19.33 -5.70 -30.12
N PHE A 176 -19.45 -6.46 -29.03
CA PHE A 176 -19.28 -5.94 -27.67
C PHE A 176 -17.93 -6.26 -27.01
N LYS A 177 -17.17 -7.24 -27.54
CA LYS A 177 -15.96 -7.72 -26.88
C LYS A 177 -14.92 -8.24 -27.86
N ARG A 178 -13.65 -7.97 -27.54
CA ARG A 178 -12.50 -8.57 -28.21
C ARG A 178 -11.55 -9.13 -27.16
N ILE A 179 -11.37 -10.46 -27.19
CA ILE A 179 -10.53 -11.17 -26.21
C ILE A 179 -9.25 -11.63 -26.90
N TRP A 180 -8.13 -11.10 -26.41
CA TRP A 180 -6.78 -11.50 -26.80
C TRP A 180 -6.21 -12.45 -25.76
N TYR A 181 -5.60 -13.54 -26.23
CA TYR A 181 -4.94 -14.51 -25.37
C TYR A 181 -3.50 -14.74 -25.84
N LEU A 182 -2.59 -14.76 -24.87
CA LEU A 182 -1.22 -15.18 -25.05
C LEU A 182 -0.80 -15.99 -23.83
N LYS A 183 -0.37 -17.22 -24.06
CA LYS A 183 0.28 -18.01 -23.02
C LYS A 183 1.75 -17.60 -22.93
N ASN A 184 2.17 -17.06 -21.80
CA ASN A 184 3.56 -16.67 -21.60
C ASN A 184 4.44 -17.92 -21.41
N ARG A 185 5.28 -18.23 -22.41
CA ARG A 185 6.21 -19.37 -22.40
C ARG A 185 7.41 -19.16 -21.48
N ARG A 186 7.80 -17.91 -21.23
CA ARG A 186 9.00 -17.55 -20.43
C ARG A 186 8.70 -17.32 -18.96
N ALA A 187 7.43 -17.25 -18.58
CA ALA A 187 7.05 -17.09 -17.19
C ALA A 187 7.31 -18.40 -16.43
N SER A 188 8.35 -18.41 -15.59
CA SER A 188 8.62 -19.46 -14.60
C SER A 188 7.62 -19.46 -13.44
N ARG A 189 6.59 -18.60 -13.50
CA ARG A 189 5.64 -18.33 -12.43
C ARG A 189 4.22 -18.52 -12.90
N SER A 190 3.41 -19.11 -12.03
CA SER A 190 1.97 -19.29 -12.19
C SER A 190 1.22 -17.98 -11.89
N PHE A 191 1.44 -16.97 -12.73
CA PHE A 191 0.63 -15.74 -12.72
C PHE A 191 -0.14 -15.62 -14.04
N ILE A 192 -1.29 -14.95 -13.95
CA ILE A 192 -2.11 -14.56 -15.10
C ILE A 192 -2.24 -13.05 -15.01
N GLU A 193 -2.02 -12.38 -16.13
CA GLU A 193 -2.24 -10.95 -16.25
C GLU A 193 -3.49 -10.73 -17.09
N ILE A 194 -4.45 -9.99 -16.54
CA ILE A 194 -5.72 -9.70 -17.19
C ILE A 194 -5.76 -8.20 -17.44
N HIS A 195 -5.79 -7.83 -18.71
CA HIS A 195 -5.96 -6.44 -19.15
C HIS A 195 -7.38 -6.27 -19.69
N ALA A 196 -8.19 -5.45 -19.02
CA ALA A 196 -9.53 -5.10 -19.45
C ALA A 196 -9.57 -3.62 -19.86
N ASN A 197 -9.83 -3.35 -21.14
CA ASN A 197 -9.99 -2.01 -21.66
C ASN A 197 -11.46 -1.80 -22.03
N LEU A 198 -12.10 -0.80 -21.40
CA LEU A 198 -13.48 -0.40 -21.66
C LEU A 198 -13.46 0.90 -22.44
N THR A 199 -14.05 0.90 -23.64
CA THR A 199 -14.15 2.08 -24.50
C THR A 199 -15.58 2.60 -24.44
N LEU A 200 -15.76 3.77 -23.83
CA LEU A 200 -17.06 4.43 -23.65
C LEU A 200 -17.01 5.80 -24.35
N PRO A 201 -17.66 5.97 -25.52
CA PRO A 201 -17.63 7.23 -26.26
C PRO A 201 -18.16 8.42 -25.45
N ALA A 202 -19.18 8.19 -24.61
CA ALA A 202 -19.79 9.20 -23.75
C ALA A 202 -18.84 9.77 -22.67
N VAL A 203 -17.70 9.12 -22.41
CA VAL A 203 -16.71 9.62 -21.43
C VAL A 203 -15.80 10.69 -22.04
N ALA A 204 -15.64 10.68 -23.36
CA ALA A 204 -14.73 11.59 -24.08
C ALA A 204 -15.48 12.73 -24.81
N SER A 205 -16.80 12.86 -24.62
CA SER A 205 -17.61 13.88 -25.31
C SER A 205 -17.34 15.30 -24.83
N ASP A 206 -17.05 15.47 -23.54
CA ASP A 206 -16.90 16.76 -22.89
C ASP A 206 -16.03 16.65 -21.63
N SER A 207 -15.41 17.76 -21.25
CA SER A 207 -14.51 17.81 -20.09
C SER A 207 -15.19 17.42 -18.78
N LYS A 208 -16.48 17.75 -18.62
CA LYS A 208 -17.26 17.35 -17.44
C LYS A 208 -17.44 15.84 -17.39
N SER A 209 -17.84 15.19 -18.49
CA SER A 209 -17.96 13.73 -18.53
C SER A 209 -16.64 13.01 -18.27
N GLN A 210 -15.52 13.56 -18.74
CA GLN A 210 -14.20 13.02 -18.46
C GLN A 210 -13.86 13.08 -16.96
N VAL A 211 -14.07 14.23 -16.32
CA VAL A 211 -13.83 14.41 -14.88
C VAL A 211 -14.76 13.52 -14.05
N MET A 212 -16.04 13.41 -14.44
CA MET A 212 -17.00 12.53 -13.76
C MET A 212 -16.61 11.06 -13.85
N ALA A 213 -16.12 10.60 -14.99
CA ALA A 213 -15.66 9.22 -15.14
C ALA A 213 -14.42 8.94 -14.27
N GLN A 214 -13.50 9.91 -14.16
CA GLN A 214 -12.35 9.80 -13.26
C GLN A 214 -12.76 9.77 -11.79
N LEU A 215 -13.71 10.62 -11.39
CA LEU A 215 -14.24 10.65 -10.03
C LEU A 215 -14.93 9.31 -9.69
N PHE A 216 -15.76 8.80 -10.60
CA PHE A 216 -16.40 7.49 -10.45
C PHE A 216 -15.36 6.38 -10.27
N ALA A 217 -14.33 6.33 -11.13
CA ALA A 217 -13.27 5.32 -11.03
C ALA A 217 -12.54 5.40 -9.67
N LYS A 218 -12.31 6.61 -9.17
CA LYS A 218 -11.67 6.84 -7.86
C LYS A 218 -12.55 6.40 -6.69
N CYS A 219 -13.84 6.73 -6.71
CA CYS A 219 -14.80 6.26 -5.70
C CYS A 219 -14.89 4.72 -5.70
N PHE A 220 -14.97 4.12 -6.89
CA PHE A 220 -15.01 2.67 -7.05
C PHE A 220 -13.73 2.00 -6.52
N GLU A 221 -12.56 2.60 -6.76
CA GLU A 221 -11.27 2.13 -6.23
C GLU A 221 -11.25 2.16 -4.69
N VAL A 222 -11.79 3.20 -4.06
CA VAL A 222 -11.85 3.33 -2.58
C VAL A 222 -12.73 2.24 -1.96
N GLU A 223 -13.90 1.97 -2.54
CA GLU A 223 -14.78 0.89 -2.06
C GLU A 223 -14.12 -0.49 -2.22
N LEU A 224 -13.44 -0.72 -3.35
CA LEU A 224 -12.71 -1.96 -3.61
C LEU A 224 -11.46 -2.10 -2.73
N PHE A 225 -10.87 -1.01 -2.26
CA PHE A 225 -9.65 -1.05 -1.45
C PHE A 225 -9.86 -1.84 -0.15
N ALA A 226 -10.97 -1.61 0.56
CA ALA A 226 -11.27 -2.34 1.79
C ALA A 226 -11.40 -3.86 1.56
N PHE A 227 -11.99 -4.24 0.42
CA PHE A 227 -12.11 -5.64 0.02
C PHE A 227 -10.79 -6.23 -0.47
N SER A 228 -9.99 -5.47 -1.23
CA SER A 228 -8.78 -5.96 -1.91
C SER A 228 -7.50 -5.86 -1.08
N SER A 229 -7.47 -5.02 -0.05
CA SER A 229 -6.30 -4.82 0.83
C SER A 229 -5.74 -6.11 1.46
N PRO A 230 -6.55 -7.07 1.95
CA PRO A 230 -6.04 -8.36 2.42
C PRO A 230 -5.34 -9.16 1.31
N TYR A 231 -5.75 -8.93 0.06
CA TYR A 231 -5.28 -9.67 -1.12
C TYR A 231 -4.14 -8.98 -1.85
N SER A 232 -3.87 -7.69 -1.62
CA SER A 232 -2.81 -6.95 -2.32
C SER A 232 -1.41 -7.51 -2.06
N ASN A 233 -1.22 -8.20 -0.93
CA ASN A 233 0.01 -8.92 -0.60
C ASN A 233 0.11 -10.30 -1.26
N LEU A 234 -1.02 -10.89 -1.66
CA LEU A 234 -1.12 -12.22 -2.28
C LEU A 234 -1.15 -12.14 -3.81
N PHE A 235 -1.82 -11.11 -4.35
CA PHE A 235 -1.93 -10.83 -5.79
C PHE A 235 -1.17 -9.55 -6.08
N LYS A 236 -0.06 -9.68 -6.82
CA LYS A 236 0.70 -8.53 -7.31
C LYS A 236 -0.19 -7.71 -8.25
N TYR A 237 -0.68 -6.58 -7.75
CA TYR A 237 -1.26 -5.45 -8.49
C TYR A 237 -2.54 -5.75 -9.28
N GLN A 238 -3.70 -5.45 -8.69
CA GLN A 238 -4.82 -4.96 -9.49
C GLN A 238 -4.60 -3.46 -9.68
N SER A 239 -4.30 -3.05 -10.91
CA SER A 239 -4.23 -1.64 -11.30
C SER A 239 -5.43 -1.38 -12.20
N ILE A 240 -6.43 -0.66 -11.68
CA ILE A 240 -7.50 -0.12 -12.52
C ILE A 240 -6.99 1.20 -13.09
N SER A 241 -6.35 1.15 -14.26
CA SER A 241 -5.98 2.35 -15.00
C SER A 241 -7.03 2.62 -16.08
N LEU A 242 -7.82 3.68 -15.92
CA LEU A 242 -8.69 4.17 -16.99
C LEU A 242 -7.81 4.87 -18.04
N SER A 243 -7.37 4.14 -19.05
CA SER A 243 -6.66 4.72 -20.20
C SER A 243 -7.67 5.17 -21.25
N ILE A 244 -7.99 6.46 -21.25
CA ILE A 244 -8.81 7.09 -22.31
C ILE A 244 -7.89 7.32 -23.50
N LYS A 245 -8.04 6.48 -24.54
CA LYS A 245 -7.39 6.73 -25.82
C LYS A 245 -8.34 7.57 -26.68
N PHE A 246 -7.89 8.78 -27.01
CA PHE A 246 -8.52 9.58 -28.05
C PHE A 246 -8.17 8.96 -29.39
N LEU A 247 -9.14 8.37 -30.07
CA LEU A 247 -9.08 8.20 -31.52
C LEU A 247 -9.34 9.60 -32.09
N GLN A 248 -8.27 10.30 -32.49
CA GLN A 248 -8.43 11.36 -33.49
C GLN A 248 -8.67 10.65 -34.82
N ASP A 249 -9.93 10.62 -35.24
CA ASP A 249 -10.28 10.36 -36.64
C ASP A 249 -10.07 11.67 -37.41
N GLY A 250 -9.15 11.66 -38.40
CA GLY A 250 -8.92 12.74 -39.36
C GLY A 250 -7.48 13.20 -39.46
#